data_AF-A0A7V9L333-F1
#
_entry.id   AF-A0A7V9L333-F1
#
_cell.length_a   1.000
_cell.length_b   1.000
_cell.length_c   1.000
_cell.angle_alpha   90.00
_cell.angle_beta   90.00
_cell.angle_gamma   90.00
#
_symmetry.space_group_name_H-M   'P 1'
#
loop_
_entity.id
_entity.type
_entity.pdbx_description
1 polymer ?
#
loop_
_entity_poly.entity_id
_entity_poly.type
_entity_poly.pdbx_seq_one_letter_code
_entity_poly.pdbx_strand_id
1 'polypeptide(L)'
;MRAKLTMIALVAAVIGLGASLASAIDDLGPAATFCAETGCQTVKASWWAAPFGIPMSVIGVAYFGVMVALTFIEKPVLRLVLALAGGAWAVFLIVLQAAVIDAWCKLCLVADPAGIVLAIAVAAGASTLPRDKRIALLVPALGAVVAVLALWTRAPKLPPPPADTPAFVLKEQTKEAVTIVELVDFECPFCREMQKRLDEALTKTKVPVKIVRKMVPLPSHKGAVPSALAYVAVEMQGKGEQMARALFEQPPEELTPYDVERIAEKLGVDLPRYRQDIPKAIERVKADLAEAKDAGVNGLPTLFIGHARHTGAELTVDDLVREIERFDPR
;
A
#
# COMPACT_ATOMS: atom_id res chain seq x y z
N MET A 1 -4.57 -3.56 48.03
CA MET A 1 -5.38 -3.51 46.78
C MET A 1 -4.63 -2.79 45.64
N ARG A 2 -4.11 -1.58 45.86
CA ARG A 2 -3.40 -0.78 44.85
C ARG A 2 -2.20 -1.50 44.19
N ALA A 3 -1.33 -2.14 44.97
CA ALA A 3 -0.18 -2.89 44.43
C ALA A 3 -0.58 -4.04 43.49
N LYS A 4 -1.68 -4.75 43.78
CA LYS A 4 -2.22 -5.82 42.93
C LYS A 4 -2.72 -5.26 41.58
N LEU A 5 -3.44 -4.13 41.60
CA LEU A 5 -3.92 -3.47 40.40
C LEU A 5 -2.78 -2.91 39.53
N THR A 6 -1.74 -2.37 40.16
CA THR A 6 -0.52 -1.92 39.45
C THR A 6 0.20 -3.09 38.79
N MET A 7 0.28 -4.24 39.45
CA MET A 7 0.86 -5.45 38.87
C MET A 7 0.05 -5.94 37.66
N ILE A 8 -1.28 -5.98 37.77
CA ILE A 8 -2.16 -6.37 36.65
C ILE A 8 -1.97 -5.44 35.45
N ALA A 9 -1.94 -4.12 35.70
CA ALA A 9 -1.68 -3.13 34.66
C ALA A 9 -0.32 -3.34 33.99
N LEU A 10 0.74 -3.61 34.77
CA LEU A 10 2.07 -3.87 34.22
C LEU A 10 2.11 -5.13 33.36
N VAL A 11 1.53 -6.23 33.84
CA VAL A 11 1.48 -7.49 33.09
C VAL A 11 0.73 -7.31 31.78
N ALA A 12 -0.42 -6.65 31.80
CA ALA A 12 -1.18 -6.34 30.60
C ALA A 12 -0.39 -5.47 29.62
N ALA A 13 0.32 -4.44 30.10
CA ALA A 13 1.15 -3.61 29.25
C ALA A 13 2.32 -4.39 28.61
N VAL A 14 2.94 -5.31 29.34
CA VAL A 14 4.03 -6.17 28.81
C VAL A 14 3.51 -7.16 27.78
N ILE A 15 2.34 -7.77 28.00
CA ILE A 15 1.70 -8.66 27.02
C ILE A 15 1.37 -7.90 25.74
N GLY A 16 0.75 -6.72 25.87
CA GLY A 16 0.43 -5.86 24.74
C GLY A 16 1.69 -5.44 23.97
N LEU A 17 2.75 -5.06 24.68
CA LEU A 17 4.05 -4.73 24.09
C LEU A 17 4.62 -5.89 23.29
N GLY A 18 4.62 -7.11 23.85
CA GLY A 18 5.13 -8.30 23.17
C GLY A 18 4.36 -8.62 21.88
N ALA A 19 3.02 -8.54 21.92
CA ALA A 19 2.19 -8.74 20.73
C ALA A 19 2.43 -7.65 19.66
N SER A 20 2.54 -6.38 20.07
CA SER A 20 2.85 -5.28 19.15
C SER A 20 4.26 -5.40 18.56
N LEU A 21 5.25 -5.84 19.33
CA LEU A 21 6.62 -6.07 18.85
C LEU A 21 6.64 -7.19 17.80
N ALA A 22 5.97 -8.32 18.08
CA ALA A 22 5.86 -9.42 17.13
C ALA A 22 5.16 -8.98 15.83
N SER A 23 4.09 -8.20 15.95
CA SER A 23 3.41 -7.64 14.77
C SER A 23 4.29 -6.66 14.00
N ALA A 24 5.10 -5.85 14.68
CA ALA A 24 6.01 -4.89 14.05
C ALA A 24 7.18 -5.57 13.36
N ILE A 25 7.68 -6.69 13.88
CA ILE A 25 8.69 -7.52 13.21
C ILE A 25 8.15 -8.03 11.87
N ASP A 26 6.89 -8.47 11.84
CA ASP A 26 6.26 -8.90 10.59
C ASP A 26 6.00 -7.75 9.60
N ASP A 27 5.73 -6.53 10.10
CA ASP A 27 5.46 -5.37 9.25
C ASP A 27 6.74 -4.73 8.67
N LEU A 28 7.86 -4.83 9.40
CA LEU A 28 9.15 -4.24 9.02
C LEU A 28 10.13 -5.28 8.46
N GLY A 29 9.84 -6.57 8.64
CA GLY A 29 10.67 -7.68 8.21
C GLY A 29 10.39 -8.12 6.77
N PRO A 30 11.30 -8.90 6.17
CA PRO A 30 11.17 -9.36 4.78
C PRO A 30 10.08 -10.44 4.58
N ALA A 31 9.57 -11.05 5.66
CA ALA A 31 8.51 -12.06 5.59
C ALA A 31 7.70 -12.11 6.91
N ALA A 32 6.39 -12.37 6.79
CA ALA A 32 5.52 -12.54 7.94
C ALA A 32 5.83 -13.86 8.66
N THR A 33 6.37 -13.78 9.87
CA THR A 33 6.80 -14.92 10.68
C THR A 33 5.76 -15.29 11.74
N PHE A 34 5.03 -14.30 12.28
CA PHE A 34 4.06 -14.51 13.37
C PHE A 34 2.59 -14.42 12.93
N CYS A 35 2.30 -13.73 11.82
CA CYS A 35 0.97 -13.47 11.27
C CYS A 35 0.83 -13.91 9.80
N ALA A 36 1.21 -15.15 9.48
CA ALA A 36 1.10 -15.69 8.12
C ALA A 36 -0.33 -16.16 7.72
N GLU A 37 -1.28 -16.16 8.66
CA GLU A 37 -2.65 -16.62 8.42
C GLU A 37 -3.49 -15.60 7.65
N THR A 38 -4.46 -16.09 6.85
CA THR A 38 -5.31 -15.27 5.96
C THR A 38 -6.03 -14.14 6.70
N GLY A 39 -6.57 -14.39 7.89
CA GLY A 39 -7.26 -13.36 8.68
C GLY A 39 -6.35 -12.21 9.13
N CYS A 40 -5.10 -12.50 9.48
CA CYS A 40 -4.13 -11.48 9.86
C CYS A 40 -3.70 -10.64 8.65
N GLN A 41 -3.52 -11.28 7.49
CA GLN A 41 -3.18 -10.58 6.25
C GLN A 41 -4.29 -9.64 5.80
N THR A 42 -5.56 -10.06 5.87
CA THR A 42 -6.71 -9.18 5.54
C THR A 42 -6.75 -7.94 6.43
N VAL A 43 -6.54 -8.09 7.73
CA VAL A 43 -6.50 -6.97 8.67
C VAL A 43 -5.31 -6.04 8.36
N LYS A 44 -4.11 -6.60 8.14
CA LYS A 44 -2.89 -5.84 7.83
C LYS A 44 -2.92 -5.14 6.47
N ALA A 45 -3.62 -5.70 5.50
CA ALA A 45 -3.83 -5.10 4.18
C ALA A 45 -4.94 -4.03 4.18
N SER A 46 -5.65 -3.85 5.29
CA SER A 46 -6.70 -2.83 5.38
C SER A 46 -6.10 -1.43 5.56
N TRP A 47 -6.82 -0.40 5.08
CA TRP A 47 -6.47 1.01 5.33
C TRP A 47 -6.15 1.32 6.79
N TRP A 48 -6.82 0.62 7.71
CA TRP A 48 -6.72 0.85 9.15
C TRP A 48 -5.41 0.36 9.76
N ALA A 49 -4.66 -0.48 9.04
CA ALA A 49 -3.40 -1.04 9.53
C ALA A 49 -2.24 -0.03 9.55
N ALA A 50 -2.32 1.06 8.79
CA ALA A 50 -1.25 2.06 8.70
C ALA A 50 -1.78 3.50 8.64
N PRO A 51 -2.37 4.03 9.72
CA PRO A 51 -2.80 5.43 9.74
C PRO A 51 -1.62 6.36 9.46
N PHE A 52 -1.81 7.27 8.50
CA PHE A 52 -0.78 8.22 8.07
C PHE A 52 0.52 7.55 7.58
N GLY A 53 0.45 6.28 7.14
CA GLY A 53 1.61 5.51 6.69
C GLY A 53 2.47 4.93 7.82
N ILE A 54 2.04 5.04 9.08
CA ILE A 54 2.73 4.44 10.22
C ILE A 54 2.00 3.15 10.59
N PRO A 55 2.66 1.97 10.57
CA PRO A 55 2.03 0.72 10.96
C PRO A 55 1.45 0.80 12.38
N MET A 56 0.22 0.31 12.55
CA MET A 56 -0.46 0.26 13.85
C MET A 56 0.33 -0.53 14.89
N SER A 57 1.13 -1.50 14.46
CA SER A 57 2.06 -2.24 15.32
C SER A 57 3.11 -1.33 15.97
N VAL A 58 3.69 -0.40 15.22
CA VAL A 58 4.67 0.59 15.72
C VAL A 58 4.01 1.54 16.71
N ILE A 59 2.79 1.98 16.42
CA ILE A 59 1.98 2.80 17.36
C ILE A 59 1.72 2.03 18.65
N GLY A 60 1.37 0.74 18.54
CA GLY A 60 1.17 -0.16 19.68
C GLY A 60 2.43 -0.32 20.53
N VAL A 61 3.60 -0.53 19.91
CA VAL A 61 4.90 -0.62 20.60
C VAL A 61 5.18 0.65 21.39
N ALA A 62 4.99 1.82 20.76
CA ALA A 62 5.19 3.10 21.43
C ALA A 62 4.22 3.29 22.61
N TYR A 63 2.93 3.02 22.40
CA TYR A 63 1.90 3.13 23.44
C TYR A 63 2.19 2.23 24.65
N PHE A 64 2.38 0.93 24.43
CA PHE A 64 2.63 -0.01 25.53
C PHE A 64 3.97 0.25 26.21
N GLY A 65 5.01 0.65 25.46
CA GLY A 65 6.28 1.09 26.02
C GLY A 65 6.13 2.31 26.95
N VAL A 66 5.37 3.32 26.54
CA VAL A 66 5.03 4.48 27.38
C VAL A 66 4.26 4.05 28.63
N MET A 67 3.31 3.11 28.51
CA MET A 67 2.54 2.63 29.66
C MET A 67 3.37 1.81 30.66
N VAL A 68 4.35 1.04 30.19
CA VAL A 68 5.35 0.39 31.05
C VAL A 68 6.19 1.45 31.76
N ALA A 69 6.71 2.45 31.04
CA ALA A 69 7.51 3.52 31.64
C ALA A 69 6.73 4.33 32.70
N LEU A 70 5.48 4.69 32.40
CA LEU A 70 4.57 5.38 33.33
C LEU A 70 4.18 4.54 34.55
N THR A 71 4.54 3.25 34.57
CA THR A 71 4.42 2.44 35.78
C THR A 71 5.44 2.82 36.85
N PHE A 72 6.60 3.32 36.43
CA PHE A 72 7.71 3.68 37.32
C PHE A 72 7.83 5.20 37.56
N ILE A 73 7.05 6.01 36.86
CA ILE A 73 7.06 7.48 36.95
C ILE A 73 5.81 7.97 37.69
N GLU A 74 5.96 8.92 38.62
CA GLU A 74 4.87 9.50 39.41
C GLU A 74 4.00 10.52 38.63
N LYS A 75 3.43 10.10 37.51
CA LYS A 75 2.47 10.90 36.71
C LYS A 75 1.09 10.22 36.63
N PRO A 76 0.35 10.11 37.75
CA PRO A 76 -0.87 9.30 37.82
C PRO A 76 -2.00 9.79 36.90
N VAL A 77 -2.10 11.12 36.70
CA VAL A 77 -3.10 11.72 35.83
C VAL A 77 -2.84 11.39 34.36
N LEU A 78 -1.60 11.58 33.91
CA LEU A 78 -1.19 11.26 32.53
C LEU A 78 -1.38 9.76 32.25
N ARG A 79 -0.97 8.90 33.19
CA ARG A 79 -1.15 7.45 33.10
C ARG A 79 -2.63 7.07 32.96
N LEU A 80 -3.52 7.70 33.74
CA LEU A 80 -4.95 7.43 33.66
C LEU A 80 -5.54 7.85 32.32
N VAL A 81 -5.20 9.05 31.83
CA VAL A 81 -5.70 9.56 30.54
C VAL A 81 -5.27 8.65 29.40
N LEU A 82 -3.98 8.32 29.32
CA LEU A 82 -3.45 7.47 28.25
C LEU A 82 -4.03 6.05 28.32
N ALA A 83 -4.19 5.50 29.53
CA ALA A 83 -4.80 4.17 29.69
C ALA A 83 -6.25 4.15 29.20
N LEU A 84 -7.06 5.16 29.52
CA LEU A 84 -8.44 5.25 29.07
C LEU A 84 -8.55 5.48 27.55
N ALA A 85 -7.71 6.37 27.01
CA ALA A 85 -7.69 6.63 25.57
C ALA A 85 -7.27 5.38 24.78
N GLY A 86 -6.21 4.69 25.21
CA GLY A 86 -5.76 3.44 24.58
C GLY A 86 -6.74 2.29 24.76
N GLY A 87 -7.42 2.18 25.91
CA GLY A 87 -8.48 1.19 26.12
C GLY A 87 -9.69 1.42 25.21
N ALA A 88 -10.13 2.67 25.04
CA ALA A 88 -11.20 3.02 24.12
C ALA A 88 -10.81 2.73 22.65
N TRP A 89 -9.56 3.04 22.28
CA TRP A 89 -9.02 2.72 20.97
C TRP A 89 -8.97 1.21 20.70
N ALA A 90 -8.54 0.41 21.68
CA ALA A 90 -8.52 -1.05 21.58
C ALA A 90 -9.94 -1.64 21.36
N VAL A 91 -10.95 -1.13 22.07
CA VAL A 91 -12.36 -1.52 21.82
C VAL A 91 -12.77 -1.16 20.38
N PHE A 92 -12.42 0.04 19.92
CA PHE A 92 -12.70 0.45 18.54
C PHE A 92 -12.08 -0.49 17.52
N LEU A 93 -10.80 -0.86 17.66
CA LEU A 93 -10.12 -1.77 16.74
C LEU A 93 -10.75 -3.18 16.72
N ILE A 94 -11.18 -3.69 17.87
CA ILE A 94 -11.91 -4.97 17.94
C ILE A 94 -13.25 -4.88 17.20
N VAL A 95 -14.02 -3.81 17.42
CA VAL A 95 -15.30 -3.59 16.73
C VAL A 95 -15.08 -3.43 15.22
N LEU A 96 -14.02 -2.74 14.82
CA LEU A 96 -13.66 -2.55 13.42
C LEU A 96 -13.35 -3.88 12.73
N GLN A 97 -12.56 -4.76 13.36
CA GLN A 97 -12.27 -6.11 12.84
C GLN A 97 -13.56 -6.92 12.67
N ALA A 98 -14.47 -6.84 13.65
CA ALA A 98 -15.73 -7.60 13.64
C ALA A 98 -16.78 -7.07 12.65
N ALA A 99 -16.91 -5.75 12.53
CA ALA A 99 -18.06 -5.12 11.86
C ALA A 99 -17.72 -4.52 10.49
N VAL A 100 -16.44 -4.28 10.19
CA VAL A 100 -16.02 -3.61 8.94
C VAL A 100 -15.08 -4.48 8.12
N ILE A 101 -14.06 -5.08 8.76
CA ILE A 101 -13.04 -5.86 8.03
C ILE A 101 -13.51 -7.31 7.79
N ASP A 102 -14.38 -7.84 8.65
CA ASP A 102 -14.86 -9.24 8.61
C ASP A 102 -13.70 -10.26 8.65
N ALA A 103 -12.63 -9.92 9.36
CA ALA A 103 -11.46 -10.76 9.55
C ALA A 103 -10.83 -10.53 10.92
N TRP A 104 -10.20 -11.58 11.46
CA TRP A 104 -9.63 -11.57 12.80
C TRP A 104 -8.11 -11.75 12.75
N CYS A 105 -7.38 -10.80 13.35
CA CYS A 105 -5.95 -10.92 13.56
C CYS A 105 -5.63 -11.43 14.97
N LYS A 106 -4.89 -12.54 15.08
CA LYS A 106 -4.55 -13.17 16.36
C LYS A 106 -3.71 -12.26 17.26
N LEU A 107 -2.74 -11.54 16.71
CA LEU A 107 -1.90 -10.62 17.50
C LEU A 107 -2.67 -9.37 17.93
N CYS A 108 -3.58 -8.83 17.10
CA CYS A 108 -4.48 -7.76 17.51
C CYS A 108 -5.41 -8.22 18.64
N LEU A 109 -5.94 -9.44 18.55
CA LEU A 109 -6.73 -10.07 19.62
C LEU A 109 -5.93 -10.42 20.89
N VAL A 110 -4.61 -10.24 20.90
CA VAL A 110 -3.80 -10.27 22.12
C VAL A 110 -3.53 -8.85 22.62
N ALA A 111 -3.12 -7.95 21.73
CA ALA A 111 -2.78 -6.58 22.06
C ALA A 111 -3.99 -5.76 22.53
N ASP A 112 -5.12 -5.84 21.84
CA ASP A 112 -6.30 -5.02 22.12
C ASP A 112 -6.95 -5.39 23.47
N PRO A 113 -7.21 -6.68 23.78
CA PRO A 113 -7.69 -7.04 25.11
C PRO A 113 -6.71 -6.68 26.23
N ALA A 114 -5.40 -6.78 25.98
CA ALA A 114 -4.39 -6.34 26.93
C ALA A 114 -4.48 -4.82 27.21
N GLY A 115 -4.72 -4.00 26.18
CA GLY A 115 -4.99 -2.57 26.32
C GLY A 115 -6.24 -2.27 27.15
N ILE A 116 -7.32 -3.05 26.97
CA ILE A 116 -8.56 -2.92 27.74
C ILE A 116 -8.35 -3.29 29.21
N VAL A 117 -7.69 -4.41 29.49
CA VAL A 117 -7.36 -4.86 30.86
C VAL A 117 -6.48 -3.83 31.57
N LEU A 118 -5.48 -3.29 30.86
CA LEU A 118 -4.64 -2.20 31.35
C LEU A 118 -5.48 -0.97 31.75
N ALA A 119 -6.39 -0.54 30.87
CA ALA A 119 -7.28 0.60 31.12
C ALA A 119 -8.15 0.41 32.38
N ILE A 120 -8.78 -0.77 32.51
CA ILE A 120 -9.62 -1.12 33.66
C ILE A 120 -8.80 -1.13 34.95
N ALA A 121 -7.61 -1.75 34.95
CA ALA A 121 -6.75 -1.85 36.12
C ALA A 121 -6.24 -0.47 36.59
N VAL A 122 -5.85 0.40 35.65
CA VAL A 122 -5.42 1.78 35.95
C VAL A 122 -6.59 2.61 36.47
N ALA A 123 -7.78 2.52 35.86
CA ALA A 123 -8.98 3.23 36.31
C ALA A 123 -9.43 2.80 37.71
N ALA A 124 -9.44 1.49 37.98
CA ALA A 124 -9.76 0.95 39.31
C ALA A 124 -8.76 1.42 40.39
N GLY A 125 -7.47 1.50 40.04
CA GLY A 125 -6.41 2.00 40.91
C GLY A 125 -6.45 3.52 41.13
N ALA A 126 -7.06 4.27 40.22
CA ALA A 126 -7.23 5.72 40.28
C ALA A 126 -8.40 6.16 41.18
N SER A 127 -9.07 5.22 41.87
CA SER A 127 -10.16 5.45 42.82
C SER A 127 -9.83 6.36 44.01
N THR A 128 -8.58 6.79 44.16
CA THR A 128 -8.10 7.75 45.18
C THR A 128 -7.94 9.20 44.68
N LEU A 129 -8.11 9.48 43.38
CA LEU A 129 -8.03 10.86 42.85
C LEU A 129 -9.28 11.69 43.20
N PRO A 130 -9.14 12.98 43.55
CA PRO A 130 -10.26 13.90 43.76
C PRO A 130 -11.24 13.93 42.56
N ARG A 131 -12.55 13.94 42.84
CA ARG A 131 -13.63 13.77 41.84
C ARG A 131 -13.65 14.90 40.79
N ASP A 132 -13.29 16.11 41.21
CA ASP A 132 -13.11 17.32 40.40
C ASP A 132 -12.01 17.16 39.35
N LYS A 133 -10.84 16.62 39.72
CA LYS A 133 -9.73 16.37 38.80
C LYS A 133 -10.02 15.23 37.81
N ARG A 134 -10.89 14.28 38.18
CA ARG A 134 -11.32 13.21 37.27
C ARG A 134 -12.23 13.75 36.16
N ILE A 135 -13.22 14.56 36.51
CA ILE A 135 -14.19 15.10 35.53
C ILE A 135 -13.49 16.10 34.59
N ALA A 136 -12.62 16.96 35.13
CA ALA A 136 -11.89 17.97 34.35
C ALA A 136 -10.95 17.38 33.28
N LEU A 137 -10.49 16.13 33.45
CA LEU A 137 -9.59 15.46 32.49
C LEU A 137 -10.29 14.51 31.51
N LEU A 138 -11.46 13.98 31.87
CA LEU A 138 -12.19 13.03 31.02
C LEU A 138 -12.82 13.69 29.79
N VAL A 139 -13.31 14.92 29.92
CA VAL A 139 -13.96 15.67 28.83
C VAL A 139 -13.00 16.00 27.67
N PRO A 140 -11.81 16.59 27.87
CA PRO A 140 -10.88 16.85 26.77
C PRO A 140 -10.27 15.57 26.20
N ALA A 141 -10.06 14.52 27.01
CA ALA A 141 -9.57 13.23 26.51
C ALA A 141 -10.61 12.55 25.60
N LEU A 142 -11.89 12.54 26.01
CA LEU A 142 -12.99 12.04 25.18
C LEU A 142 -13.17 12.90 23.92
N GLY A 143 -13.06 14.23 24.04
CA GLY A 143 -13.09 15.15 22.91
C GLY A 143 -11.94 14.92 21.91
N ALA A 144 -10.73 14.64 22.38
CA ALA A 144 -9.58 14.31 21.54
C ALA A 144 -9.77 12.95 20.84
N VAL A 145 -10.28 11.94 21.55
CA VAL A 145 -10.59 10.63 20.94
C VAL A 145 -11.66 10.77 19.86
N VAL A 146 -12.74 11.51 20.13
CA VAL A 146 -13.81 11.78 19.15
C VAL A 146 -13.29 12.59 17.97
N ALA A 147 -12.45 13.60 18.19
CA ALA A 147 -11.84 14.40 17.13
C ALA A 147 -10.88 13.58 16.26
N VAL A 148 -10.06 12.71 16.85
CA VAL A 148 -9.17 11.79 16.12
C VAL A 148 -9.99 10.80 15.31
N LEU A 149 -11.05 10.20 15.88
CA LEU A 149 -11.96 9.31 15.14
C LEU A 149 -12.70 10.03 14.00
N ALA A 150 -13.14 11.26 14.21
CA ALA A 150 -13.82 12.07 13.20
C ALA A 150 -12.87 12.53 12.07
N LEU A 151 -11.62 12.84 12.38
CA LEU A 151 -10.58 13.13 11.38
C LEU A 151 -10.18 11.87 10.62
N TRP A 152 -10.15 10.71 11.28
CA TRP A 152 -9.71 9.46 10.68
C TRP A 152 -10.75 8.83 9.75
N THR A 153 -12.04 8.95 10.08
CA THR A 153 -13.15 8.55 9.18
C THR A 153 -13.23 9.37 7.89
N ARG A 154 -12.60 10.55 7.87
CA ARG A 154 -12.51 11.45 6.71
C ARG A 154 -11.20 11.31 5.92
N ALA A 155 -10.24 10.49 6.37
CA ALA A 155 -8.98 10.31 5.67
C ALA A 155 -9.17 9.38 4.44
N PRO A 156 -8.51 9.69 3.29
CA PRO A 156 -8.69 8.94 2.03
C PRO A 156 -8.22 7.49 2.19
N LYS A 157 -9.08 6.51 1.89
CA LYS A 157 -8.94 5.09 2.24
C LYS A 157 -8.09 4.28 1.24
N LEU A 158 -6.86 4.69 0.97
CA LEU A 158 -5.99 3.94 0.06
C LEU A 158 -5.46 2.67 0.74
N PRO A 159 -5.78 1.44 0.29
CA PRO A 159 -5.25 0.25 0.95
C PRO A 159 -3.71 0.31 0.99
N PRO A 160 -3.08 0.03 2.15
CA PRO A 160 -1.62 0.01 2.22
C PRO A 160 -1.07 -1.00 1.19
N PRO A 161 0.11 -0.72 0.62
CA PRO A 161 0.76 -1.67 -0.27
C PRO A 161 0.96 -3.01 0.44
N PRO A 162 0.65 -4.15 -0.22
CA PRO A 162 1.12 -5.46 0.21
C PRO A 162 2.63 -5.45 0.49
N ALA A 163 3.08 -6.19 1.50
CA ALA A 163 4.49 -6.20 1.92
C ALA A 163 5.44 -6.69 0.80
N ASP A 164 4.93 -7.49 -0.13
CA ASP A 164 5.63 -8.02 -1.30
C ASP A 164 5.50 -7.13 -2.55
N THR A 165 4.93 -5.93 -2.42
CA THR A 165 4.85 -4.98 -3.55
C THR A 165 6.25 -4.61 -4.03
N PRO A 166 6.58 -4.81 -5.32
CA PRO A 166 7.92 -4.51 -5.82
C PRO A 166 8.29 -3.03 -5.64
N ALA A 167 9.55 -2.77 -5.28
CA ALA A 167 10.04 -1.41 -5.04
C ALA A 167 9.85 -0.46 -6.23
N PHE A 168 9.96 -0.97 -7.47
CA PHE A 168 9.73 -0.16 -8.67
C PHE A 168 8.27 0.30 -8.79
N VAL A 169 7.30 -0.47 -8.29
CA VAL A 169 5.88 -0.08 -8.28
C VAL A 169 5.65 1.04 -7.28
N LEU A 170 6.23 0.93 -6.08
CA LEU A 170 6.13 1.95 -5.03
C LEU A 170 6.74 3.28 -5.47
N LYS A 171 7.88 3.23 -6.18
CA LYS A 171 8.58 4.42 -6.68
C LYS A 171 7.75 5.24 -7.67
N GLU A 172 6.89 4.59 -8.44
CA GLU A 172 6.11 5.25 -9.50
C GLU A 172 4.83 5.92 -9.01
N GLN A 173 4.40 5.62 -7.78
CA GLN A 173 3.16 6.13 -7.20
C GLN A 173 3.18 7.64 -7.03
N THR A 174 2.02 8.26 -7.27
CA THR A 174 1.82 9.69 -7.08
C THR A 174 0.54 9.95 -6.29
N LYS A 175 0.41 11.16 -5.74
CA LYS A 175 -0.83 11.58 -5.05
C LYS A 175 -1.86 12.22 -5.98
N GLU A 176 -1.49 12.50 -7.22
CA GLU A 176 -2.31 13.28 -8.17
C GLU A 176 -3.08 12.38 -9.14
N ALA A 177 -2.62 11.14 -9.34
CA ALA A 177 -3.19 10.18 -10.27
C ALA A 177 -2.97 8.74 -9.78
N VAL A 178 -3.90 7.86 -10.13
CA VAL A 178 -3.72 6.41 -9.99
C VAL A 178 -2.63 5.97 -10.93
N THR A 179 -1.60 5.33 -10.38
CA THR A 179 -0.49 4.83 -11.19
C THR A 179 -0.75 3.40 -11.60
N ILE A 180 -0.70 3.13 -12.90
CA ILE A 180 -0.72 1.79 -13.47
C ILE A 180 0.67 1.47 -13.99
N VAL A 181 1.36 0.54 -13.34
CA VAL A 181 2.64 0.01 -13.85
C VAL A 181 2.36 -1.25 -14.66
N GLU A 182 2.61 -1.19 -15.97
CA GLU A 182 2.34 -2.27 -16.91
C GLU A 182 3.66 -2.91 -17.36
N LEU A 183 3.86 -4.20 -17.06
CA LEU A 183 4.92 -4.99 -17.67
C LEU A 183 4.43 -5.57 -18.98
N VAL A 184 5.16 -5.30 -20.07
CA VAL A 184 4.58 -5.40 -21.41
C VAL A 184 5.56 -5.76 -22.52
N ASP A 185 5.00 -6.35 -23.57
CA ASP A 185 5.61 -6.62 -24.86
C ASP A 185 4.63 -6.20 -25.96
N PHE A 186 5.05 -5.33 -26.88
CA PHE A 186 4.21 -4.81 -27.95
C PHE A 186 3.81 -5.85 -29.01
N GLU A 187 4.50 -6.98 -29.14
CA GLU A 187 4.12 -8.07 -30.04
C GLU A 187 3.14 -9.05 -29.38
N CYS A 188 3.07 -9.07 -28.05
CA CYS A 188 2.25 -10.03 -27.31
C CYS A 188 0.74 -9.83 -27.56
N PRO A 189 0.01 -10.87 -28.02
CA PRO A 189 -1.42 -10.78 -28.26
C PRO A 189 -2.25 -10.39 -27.03
N PHE A 190 -1.88 -10.90 -25.86
CA PHE A 190 -2.57 -10.57 -24.60
C PHE A 190 -2.32 -9.12 -24.17
N CYS A 191 -1.12 -8.58 -24.42
CA CYS A 191 -0.81 -7.18 -24.14
C CYS A 191 -1.62 -6.25 -25.05
N ARG A 192 -1.73 -6.60 -26.34
CA ARG A 192 -2.57 -5.84 -27.30
C ARG A 192 -4.04 -5.84 -26.92
N GLU A 193 -4.56 -6.97 -26.45
CA GLU A 193 -5.93 -7.06 -25.99
C GLU A 193 -6.15 -6.27 -24.70
N MET A 194 -5.19 -6.31 -23.78
CA MET A 194 -5.22 -5.49 -22.56
C MET A 194 -5.19 -3.99 -22.88
N GLN A 195 -4.37 -3.55 -23.84
CA GLN A 195 -4.34 -2.14 -24.25
C GLN A 195 -5.73 -1.65 -24.67
N LYS A 196 -6.50 -2.44 -25.43
CA LYS A 196 -7.87 -2.09 -25.82
C LYS A 196 -8.79 -1.95 -24.61
N ARG A 197 -8.72 -2.91 -23.68
CA ARG A 197 -9.51 -2.90 -22.45
C ARG A 197 -9.15 -1.70 -21.57
N LEU A 198 -7.87 -1.37 -21.50
CA LEU A 198 -7.36 -0.23 -20.75
C LEU A 198 -7.85 1.08 -21.37
N ASP A 199 -7.74 1.25 -22.69
CA ASP A 199 -8.28 2.43 -23.38
C ASP A 199 -9.79 2.57 -23.14
N GLU A 200 -10.57 1.49 -23.20
CA GLU A 200 -11.99 1.54 -22.89
C GLU A 200 -12.27 1.91 -21.42
N ALA A 201 -11.56 1.30 -20.47
CA ALA A 201 -11.70 1.59 -19.05
C ALA A 201 -11.38 3.07 -18.73
N LEU A 202 -10.34 3.62 -19.37
CA LEU A 202 -9.95 5.03 -19.22
C LEU A 202 -11.02 6.00 -19.72
N THR A 203 -11.85 5.62 -20.70
CA THR A 203 -13.00 6.44 -21.11
C THR A 203 -14.16 6.41 -20.12
N LYS A 204 -14.25 5.36 -19.30
CA LYS A 204 -15.34 5.14 -18.33
C LYS A 204 -15.04 5.76 -16.96
N THR A 205 -13.76 5.94 -16.61
CA THR A 205 -13.35 6.53 -15.34
C THR A 205 -13.09 8.04 -15.43
N LYS A 206 -13.35 8.77 -14.34
CA LYS A 206 -12.99 10.19 -14.17
C LYS A 206 -11.74 10.38 -13.29
N VAL A 207 -11.08 9.27 -12.95
CA VAL A 207 -9.87 9.26 -12.16
C VAL A 207 -8.67 9.60 -13.05
N PRO A 208 -7.83 10.57 -12.69
CA PRO A 208 -6.58 10.79 -13.40
C PRO A 208 -5.72 9.52 -13.30
N VAL A 209 -5.23 9.03 -14.43
CA VAL A 209 -4.38 7.83 -14.49
C VAL A 209 -3.02 8.18 -15.09
N LYS A 210 -1.96 7.70 -14.46
CA LYS A 210 -0.58 7.70 -14.98
C LYS A 210 -0.22 6.27 -15.35
N ILE A 211 0.06 6.00 -16.63
CA ILE A 211 0.57 4.70 -17.06
C ILE A 211 2.10 4.76 -17.10
N VAL A 212 2.76 3.76 -16.53
CA VAL A 212 4.20 3.55 -16.62
C VAL A 212 4.42 2.17 -17.21
N ARG A 213 5.09 2.09 -18.37
CA ARG A 213 5.38 0.79 -18.98
C ARG A 213 6.79 0.33 -18.69
N LYS A 214 6.92 -0.94 -18.33
CA LYS A 214 8.17 -1.65 -18.07
C LYS A 214 8.35 -2.69 -19.16
N MET A 215 9.45 -2.58 -19.90
CA MET A 215 9.65 -3.39 -21.11
C MET A 215 10.11 -4.80 -20.77
N VAL A 216 9.36 -5.81 -21.22
CA VAL A 216 9.69 -7.23 -21.05
C VAL A 216 9.63 -7.92 -22.42
N PRO A 217 10.56 -7.63 -23.34
CA PRO A 217 10.53 -8.19 -24.69
C PRO A 217 10.73 -9.71 -24.65
N LEU A 218 9.74 -10.47 -25.14
CA LEU A 218 9.78 -11.93 -25.10
C LEU A 218 10.69 -12.49 -26.21
N PRO A 219 11.57 -13.47 -25.92
CA PRO A 219 12.52 -13.99 -26.91
C PRO A 219 11.86 -14.61 -28.17
N SER A 220 10.61 -15.07 -28.06
CA SER A 220 9.84 -15.64 -29.17
C SER A 220 9.27 -14.59 -30.13
N HIS A 221 9.30 -13.31 -29.76
CA HIS A 221 8.73 -12.20 -30.50
C HIS A 221 9.84 -11.39 -31.17
N LYS A 222 9.85 -11.38 -32.51
CA LYS A 222 10.96 -10.80 -33.29
C LYS A 222 11.00 -9.27 -33.24
N GLY A 223 9.84 -8.64 -33.18
CA GLY A 223 9.60 -7.21 -33.06
C GLY A 223 9.55 -6.69 -31.62
N ALA A 224 9.60 -7.57 -30.60
CA ALA A 224 9.56 -7.16 -29.20
C ALA A 224 10.74 -6.25 -28.81
N VAL A 225 11.98 -6.65 -29.14
CA VAL A 225 13.18 -5.84 -28.84
C VAL A 225 13.17 -4.51 -29.60
N PRO A 226 12.98 -4.46 -30.93
CA PRO A 226 12.87 -3.19 -31.65
C PRO A 226 11.82 -2.24 -31.05
N SER A 227 10.64 -2.76 -30.75
CA SER A 227 9.53 -1.97 -30.21
C SER A 227 9.82 -1.44 -28.80
N ALA A 228 10.40 -2.26 -27.93
CA ALA A 228 10.79 -1.85 -26.58
C ALA A 228 11.84 -0.72 -26.61
N LEU A 229 12.86 -0.86 -27.44
CA LEU A 229 13.90 0.17 -27.57
C LEU A 229 13.33 1.47 -28.14
N ALA A 230 12.46 1.36 -29.14
CA ALA A 230 11.83 2.50 -29.76
C ALA A 230 10.91 3.24 -28.77
N TYR A 231 10.08 2.51 -28.02
CA TYR A 231 9.25 3.07 -26.96
C TYR A 231 10.09 3.86 -25.96
N VAL A 232 11.14 3.25 -25.39
CA VAL A 232 11.96 3.90 -24.36
C VAL A 232 12.67 5.14 -24.91
N ALA A 233 13.22 5.08 -26.13
CA ALA A 233 13.87 6.23 -26.75
C ALA A 233 12.89 7.40 -27.01
N VAL A 234 11.64 7.10 -27.37
CA VAL A 234 10.59 8.11 -27.58
C VAL A 234 10.00 8.61 -26.25
N GLU A 235 9.92 7.76 -25.24
CA GLU A 235 9.53 8.12 -23.87
C GLU A 235 10.47 9.17 -23.29
N MET A 236 11.79 9.05 -23.52
CA MET A 236 12.79 10.05 -23.12
C MET A 236 12.60 11.43 -23.77
N GLN A 237 11.79 11.51 -24.83
CA GLN A 237 11.40 12.75 -25.49
C GLN A 237 9.97 13.20 -25.12
N GLY A 238 9.32 12.54 -24.15
CA GLY A 238 7.99 12.89 -23.65
C GLY A 238 6.84 12.41 -24.51
N LYS A 239 7.07 11.48 -25.45
CA LYS A 239 6.03 10.94 -26.37
C LYS A 239 5.77 9.44 -26.20
N GLY A 240 6.04 8.89 -25.01
CA GLY A 240 5.94 7.45 -24.72
C GLY A 240 4.55 6.88 -24.99
N GLU A 241 3.48 7.51 -24.48
CA GLU A 241 2.11 7.02 -24.68
C GLU A 241 1.69 7.01 -26.16
N GLN A 242 2.07 8.04 -26.92
CA GLN A 242 1.77 8.10 -28.35
C GLN A 242 2.52 6.98 -29.09
N MET A 243 3.76 6.71 -28.70
CA MET A 243 4.54 5.61 -29.26
C MET A 243 3.93 4.25 -28.90
N ALA A 244 3.54 4.03 -27.65
CA ALA A 244 2.91 2.79 -27.22
C ALA A 244 1.63 2.49 -28.01
N ARG A 245 0.74 3.48 -28.16
CA ARG A 245 -0.49 3.33 -28.97
C ARG A 245 -0.18 2.96 -30.41
N ALA A 246 0.75 3.67 -31.05
CA ALA A 246 1.12 3.39 -32.43
C ALA A 246 1.74 1.98 -32.60
N LEU A 247 2.56 1.52 -31.65
CA LEU A 247 3.14 0.18 -31.66
C LEU A 247 2.08 -0.92 -31.47
N PHE A 248 1.07 -0.70 -30.62
CA PHE A 248 -0.03 -1.64 -30.41
C PHE A 248 -1.02 -1.69 -31.59
N GLU A 249 -1.12 -0.63 -32.37
CA GLU A 249 -1.93 -0.59 -33.60
C GLU A 249 -1.19 -1.19 -34.80
N GLN A 250 0.14 -1.13 -34.82
CA GLN A 250 0.97 -1.68 -35.90
C GLN A 250 0.92 -3.21 -35.90
N PRO A 251 0.77 -3.88 -37.07
CA PRO A 251 0.85 -5.34 -37.17
C PRO A 251 2.15 -5.91 -36.57
N PRO A 252 2.10 -7.00 -35.78
CA PRO A 252 3.28 -7.64 -35.19
C PRO A 252 4.45 -7.88 -36.14
N GLU A 253 4.16 -8.33 -37.35
CA GLU A 253 5.13 -8.62 -38.41
C GLU A 253 5.80 -7.35 -38.99
N GLU A 254 5.20 -6.19 -38.76
CA GLU A 254 5.69 -4.87 -39.17
C GLU A 254 6.24 -4.08 -37.97
N LEU A 255 6.78 -4.77 -36.95
CA LEU A 255 7.52 -4.20 -35.82
C LEU A 255 9.04 -4.35 -35.98
N THR A 256 9.54 -4.17 -37.21
CA THR A 256 10.98 -4.22 -37.48
C THR A 256 11.69 -2.94 -37.00
N PRO A 257 13.03 -2.92 -36.85
CA PRO A 257 13.77 -1.69 -36.54
C PRO A 257 13.47 -0.52 -37.48
N TYR A 258 13.24 -0.81 -38.78
CA TYR A 258 12.87 0.19 -39.77
C TYR A 258 11.46 0.75 -39.51
N ASP A 259 10.50 -0.12 -39.21
CA ASP A 259 9.12 0.29 -38.99
C ASP A 259 8.95 1.13 -37.72
N VAL A 260 9.56 0.71 -36.62
CA VAL A 260 9.44 1.43 -35.34
C VAL A 260 10.10 2.81 -35.41
N GLU A 261 11.19 2.97 -36.17
CA GLU A 261 11.80 4.29 -36.39
C GLU A 261 10.92 5.19 -37.28
N ARG A 262 10.29 4.63 -38.32
CA ARG A 262 9.31 5.35 -39.15
C ARG A 262 8.08 5.78 -38.36
N ILE A 263 7.62 4.95 -37.40
CA ILE A 263 6.54 5.34 -36.49
C ILE A 263 7.00 6.51 -35.62
N ALA A 264 8.21 6.44 -35.05
CA ALA A 264 8.77 7.52 -34.25
C ALA A 264 8.88 8.84 -35.05
N GLU A 265 9.33 8.77 -36.30
CA GLU A 265 9.37 9.91 -37.23
C GLU A 265 7.99 10.56 -37.41
N LYS A 266 6.94 9.76 -37.66
CA LYS A 266 5.56 10.25 -37.82
C LYS A 266 5.02 10.94 -36.56
N LEU A 267 5.51 10.55 -35.39
CA LEU A 267 5.18 11.22 -34.12
C LEU A 267 5.94 12.54 -33.93
N GLY A 268 6.82 12.91 -34.85
CA GLY A 268 7.59 14.15 -34.83
C GLY A 268 8.61 14.17 -33.69
N VAL A 269 9.31 13.06 -33.46
CA VAL A 269 10.44 13.00 -32.54
C VAL A 269 11.72 13.48 -33.24
N ASP A 270 12.72 13.91 -32.46
CA ASP A 270 14.06 14.16 -32.99
C ASP A 270 14.72 12.81 -33.29
N LEU A 271 14.80 12.43 -34.57
CA LEU A 271 15.38 11.17 -35.02
C LEU A 271 16.89 11.04 -34.69
N PRO A 272 17.73 12.07 -34.93
CA PRO A 272 19.11 12.06 -34.43
C PRO A 272 19.21 11.75 -32.93
N ARG A 273 18.40 12.41 -32.09
CA ARG A 273 18.36 12.14 -30.65
C ARG A 273 17.84 10.74 -30.34
N TYR A 274 16.80 10.29 -31.03
CA TYR A 274 16.25 8.94 -30.89
C TYR A 274 17.34 7.88 -31.08
N ARG A 275 18.11 7.98 -32.18
CA ARG A 275 19.22 7.05 -32.47
C ARG A 275 20.34 7.14 -31.42
N GLN A 276 20.62 8.35 -30.92
CA GLN A 276 21.60 8.57 -29.85
C GLN A 276 21.16 7.99 -28.49
N ASP A 277 19.86 7.95 -28.22
CA ASP A 277 19.31 7.44 -26.96
C ASP A 277 19.13 5.90 -26.95
N ILE A 278 19.25 5.21 -28.10
CA ILE A 278 19.14 3.74 -28.20
C ILE A 278 20.05 3.00 -27.20
N PRO A 279 21.35 3.33 -27.01
CA PRO A 279 22.17 2.67 -25.99
C PRO A 279 21.61 2.81 -24.57
N LYS A 280 21.02 3.96 -24.22
CA LYS A 280 20.36 4.14 -22.91
C LYS A 280 19.07 3.34 -22.84
N ALA A 281 18.32 3.25 -23.94
CA ALA A 281 17.13 2.42 -24.03
C ALA A 281 17.46 0.94 -23.78
N ILE A 282 18.58 0.44 -24.31
CA ILE A 282 19.06 -0.93 -24.03
C ILE A 282 19.27 -1.14 -22.54
N GLU A 283 19.96 -0.22 -21.86
CA GLU A 283 20.20 -0.35 -20.42
C GLU A 283 18.91 -0.27 -19.59
N ARG A 284 17.96 0.58 -19.99
CA ARG A 284 16.65 0.65 -19.34
C ARG A 284 15.84 -0.63 -19.54
N VAL A 285 15.81 -1.21 -20.75
CA VAL A 285 15.12 -2.48 -21.02
C VAL A 285 15.74 -3.62 -20.21
N LYS A 286 17.08 -3.68 -20.08
CA LYS A 286 17.75 -4.66 -19.21
C LYS A 286 17.34 -4.50 -17.74
N ALA A 287 17.25 -3.27 -17.26
CA ALA A 287 16.81 -2.99 -15.88
C ALA A 287 15.34 -3.41 -15.67
N ASP A 288 14.44 -3.09 -16.60
CA ASP A 288 13.04 -3.49 -16.53
C ASP A 288 12.88 -5.02 -16.55
N LEU A 289 13.69 -5.74 -17.34
CA LEU A 289 13.73 -7.22 -17.33
C LEU A 289 14.20 -7.79 -15.98
N ALA A 290 15.22 -7.17 -15.37
CA ALA A 290 15.70 -7.59 -14.05
C ALA A 290 14.63 -7.36 -12.98
N GLU A 291 13.98 -6.19 -12.97
CA GLU A 291 12.88 -5.87 -12.06
C GLU A 291 11.70 -6.82 -12.23
N ALA A 292 11.34 -7.17 -13.47
CA ALA A 292 10.29 -8.15 -13.77
C ALA A 292 10.62 -9.53 -13.18
N LYS A 293 11.86 -9.98 -13.35
CA LYS A 293 12.34 -11.25 -12.82
C LYS A 293 12.33 -11.26 -11.28
N ASP A 294 12.86 -10.21 -10.65
CA ASP A 294 12.94 -10.10 -9.19
C ASP A 294 11.54 -10.02 -8.56
N ALA A 295 10.57 -9.42 -9.26
CA ALA A 295 9.16 -9.40 -8.86
C ALA A 295 8.41 -10.71 -9.17
N GLY A 296 9.08 -11.74 -9.68
CA GLY A 296 8.45 -13.02 -10.02
C GLY A 296 7.37 -12.89 -11.10
N VAL A 297 7.58 -12.03 -12.09
CA VAL A 297 6.66 -11.89 -13.24
C VAL A 297 6.85 -13.08 -14.18
N ASN A 298 5.86 -13.96 -14.20
CA ASN A 298 5.87 -15.21 -14.98
C ASN A 298 5.02 -15.14 -16.25
N GLY A 299 4.42 -13.99 -16.55
CA GLY A 299 3.53 -13.82 -17.71
C GLY A 299 3.19 -12.36 -17.98
N LEU A 300 2.82 -12.09 -19.23
CA LEU A 300 2.45 -10.77 -19.71
C LEU A 300 1.01 -10.76 -20.26
N PRO A 301 0.29 -9.63 -20.16
CA PRO A 301 0.69 -8.44 -19.41
C PRO A 301 0.54 -8.70 -17.89
N THR A 302 1.42 -8.10 -17.09
CA THR A 302 1.23 -7.99 -15.64
C THR A 302 1.05 -6.52 -15.30
N LEU A 303 -0.04 -6.20 -14.60
CA LEU A 303 -0.39 -4.84 -14.22
C LEU A 303 -0.26 -4.68 -12.71
N PHE A 304 0.21 -3.52 -12.28
CA PHE A 304 0.05 -3.04 -10.92
C PHE A 304 -0.82 -1.78 -10.95
N ILE A 305 -2.05 -1.86 -10.44
CA ILE A 305 -2.95 -0.71 -10.31
C ILE A 305 -2.83 -0.23 -8.87
N GLY A 306 -2.26 0.96 -8.69
CA GLY A 306 -1.73 1.36 -7.39
C GLY A 306 -0.67 0.35 -6.93
N HIS A 307 -1.00 -0.43 -5.91
CA HIS A 307 -0.14 -1.49 -5.38
C HIS A 307 -0.66 -2.92 -5.65
N ALA A 308 -1.88 -3.04 -6.18
CA ALA A 308 -2.49 -4.35 -6.43
C ALA A 308 -1.94 -4.95 -7.72
N ARG A 309 -1.40 -6.18 -7.63
CA ARG A 309 -0.91 -6.94 -8.77
C ARG A 309 -2.04 -7.70 -9.45
N HIS A 310 -2.06 -7.65 -10.78
CA HIS A 310 -3.02 -8.37 -11.61
C HIS A 310 -2.32 -9.04 -12.80
N THR A 311 -2.69 -10.28 -13.08
CA THR A 311 -2.31 -10.99 -14.30
C THR A 311 -3.35 -10.67 -15.38
N GLY A 312 -2.96 -9.90 -16.39
CA GLY A 312 -3.91 -9.16 -17.23
C GLY A 312 -4.83 -10.00 -18.12
N ALA A 313 -4.58 -11.31 -18.30
CA ALA A 313 -5.50 -12.17 -19.06
C ALA A 313 -6.93 -12.18 -18.48
N GLU A 314 -7.07 -11.99 -17.17
CA GLU A 314 -8.33 -12.17 -16.44
C GLU A 314 -9.12 -10.87 -16.22
N LEU A 315 -8.50 -9.69 -16.44
CA LEU A 315 -9.16 -8.42 -16.16
C LEU A 315 -10.12 -8.02 -17.29
N THR A 316 -11.38 -7.80 -16.93
CA THR A 316 -12.39 -7.15 -17.78
C THR A 316 -12.27 -5.62 -17.69
N VAL A 317 -12.96 -4.91 -18.60
CA VAL A 317 -13.04 -3.44 -18.56
C VAL A 317 -13.64 -2.96 -17.25
N ASP A 318 -14.67 -3.63 -16.74
CA ASP A 318 -15.31 -3.24 -15.48
C ASP A 318 -14.41 -3.53 -14.28
N ASP A 319 -13.58 -4.58 -14.33
CA ASP A 319 -12.57 -4.83 -13.28
C ASP A 319 -11.53 -3.71 -13.25
N LEU A 320 -11.05 -3.28 -14.43
CA LEU A 320 -10.11 -2.17 -14.56
C LEU A 320 -10.69 -0.87 -13.99
N VAL A 321 -11.94 -0.53 -14.34
CA VAL A 321 -12.61 0.68 -13.80
C VAL A 321 -12.71 0.59 -12.27
N ARG A 322 -13.17 -0.54 -11.74
CA ARG A 322 -13.32 -0.72 -10.29
C ARG A 322 -11.97 -0.62 -9.55
N GLU A 323 -10.92 -1.24 -10.08
CA GLU A 323 -9.60 -1.15 -9.45
C GLU A 323 -8.99 0.25 -9.57
N ILE A 324 -9.17 0.95 -10.69
CA ILE A 324 -8.74 2.35 -10.81
C ILE A 324 -9.46 3.23 -9.78
N GLU A 325 -10.79 3.11 -9.65
CA GLU A 325 -11.57 3.88 -8.68
C GLU A 325 -11.22 3.54 -7.23
N ARG A 326 -10.91 2.27 -6.94
CA ARG A 326 -10.48 1.81 -5.62
C ARG A 326 -9.21 2.53 -5.14
N PHE A 327 -8.31 2.88 -6.07
CA PHE A 327 -7.05 3.55 -5.77
C PHE A 327 -7.11 5.08 -6.00
N ASP A 328 -8.28 5.67 -6.29
CA ASP A 328 -8.41 7.13 -6.43
C ASP A 328 -7.97 7.82 -5.12
N PRO A 329 -6.95 8.70 -5.15
CA PRO A 329 -6.47 9.39 -3.95
C PRO A 329 -7.43 10.47 -3.42
N ARG A 330 -8.53 10.79 -4.13
CA ARG A 330 -9.46 11.88 -3.83
C ARG A 330 -10.61 11.50 -2.88
#